data_AF-A0A4R8QRC4-F1
#
_entry.id   AF-A0A4R8QRC4-F1
#
_cell.length_a   1.000
_cell.length_b   1.000
_cell.length_c   1.000
_cell.angle_alpha   90.00
_cell.angle_beta   90.00
_cell.angle_gamma   90.00
#
_symmetry.space_group_name_H-M   'P 1'
#
loop_
_entity.id
_entity.type
_entity.pdbx_description
1 polymer ?
#
loop_
_entity_poly.entity_id
_entity_poly.type
_entity_poly.pdbx_seq_one_letter_code
_entity_poly.pdbx_strand_id
1 'polypeptide(L)'
;MLLAKLPFVIHALMETAAALSFIFKPESQLPNPSVAARLVAKNLGGLLLSTNMMCLIFITRPFDQTSRLVAASLAFWHLWPCNRAYVRLTQPAVDGKTDGQSKTLGGPAVHLGSHLCLFLAFAGVATL
;
A
#
# COMPACT_ATOMS: atom_id res chain seq x y z
N MET A 1 12.62 -3.76 -21.44
CA MET A 1 11.66 -3.10 -20.52
C MET A 1 11.15 -3.99 -19.38
N LEU A 2 11.70 -5.20 -19.15
CA LEU A 2 11.26 -6.06 -18.05
C LEU A 2 11.45 -5.40 -16.67
N LEU A 3 12.56 -4.70 -16.48
CA LEU A 3 12.85 -3.95 -15.24
C LEU A 3 11.84 -2.83 -14.96
N ALA A 4 11.28 -2.18 -15.99
CA ALA A 4 10.26 -1.15 -15.83
C ALA A 4 8.92 -1.70 -15.30
N LYS A 5 8.71 -3.03 -15.41
CA LYS A 5 7.52 -3.70 -14.86
C LYS A 5 7.71 -4.18 -13.41
N LEU A 6 8.94 -4.18 -12.91
CA LEU A 6 9.25 -4.68 -11.57
C LEU A 6 8.44 -3.98 -10.45
N PRO A 7 8.20 -2.66 -10.49
CA PRO A 7 7.38 -2.00 -9.47
C PRO A 7 5.95 -2.54 -9.41
N PHE A 8 5.35 -2.89 -10.56
CA PHE A 8 4.01 -3.50 -10.60
C PHE A 8 4.00 -4.89 -9.95
N VAL A 9 5.05 -5.69 -10.16
CA VAL A 9 5.20 -7.02 -9.53
C VAL A 9 5.32 -6.88 -8.02
N ILE A 10 6.22 -5.99 -7.56
CA ILE A 10 6.47 -5.79 -6.13
C ILE A 10 5.21 -5.26 -5.45
N HIS A 11 4.51 -4.29 -6.05
CA HIS A 11 3.24 -3.78 -5.55
C HIS A 11 2.21 -4.90 -5.38
N ALA A 12 1.99 -5.70 -6.43
CA ALA A 12 1.02 -6.79 -6.38
C ALA A 12 1.30 -7.78 -5.24
N LEU A 13 2.57 -8.12 -4.99
CA LEU A 13 2.95 -9.02 -3.90
C LEU A 13 2.74 -8.38 -2.52
N MET A 14 3.26 -7.16 -2.32
CA MET A 14 3.19 -6.48 -1.02
C MET A 14 1.76 -6.13 -0.63
N GLU A 15 1.00 -5.56 -1.57
CA GLU A 15 -0.36 -5.12 -1.31
C GLU A 15 -1.34 -6.29 -1.22
N THR A 16 -1.02 -7.48 -1.76
CA THR A 16 -1.84 -8.67 -1.49
C THR A 16 -1.86 -9.00 0.00
N ALA A 17 -0.69 -9.04 0.64
CA ALA A 17 -0.61 -9.29 2.08
C ALA A 17 -1.32 -8.19 2.90
N ALA A 18 -1.14 -6.92 2.51
CA ALA A 18 -1.83 -5.79 3.14
C ALA A 18 -3.35 -5.88 2.97
N ALA A 19 -3.85 -6.09 1.75
CA ALA A 19 -5.27 -6.21 1.45
C ALA A 19 -5.94 -7.31 2.27
N LEU A 20 -5.33 -8.49 2.34
CA LEU A 20 -5.83 -9.61 3.15
C LEU A 20 -5.89 -9.22 4.64
N SER A 21 -4.92 -8.47 5.14
CA SER A 21 -4.93 -7.96 6.52
C SER A 21 -6.08 -6.95 6.75
N PHE A 22 -6.35 -6.05 5.81
CA PHE A 22 -7.49 -5.11 5.90
C PHE A 22 -8.84 -5.83 5.85
N ILE A 23 -8.96 -6.89 5.04
CA ILE A 23 -10.22 -7.64 4.84
C ILE A 23 -10.50 -8.58 6.01
N PHE A 24 -9.52 -9.39 6.40
CA PHE A 24 -9.72 -10.49 7.35
C PHE A 24 -9.34 -10.14 8.79
N LYS A 25 -8.55 -9.08 9.01
CA LYS A 25 -8.08 -8.67 10.33
C LYS A 25 -8.14 -7.14 10.53
N PRO A 26 -9.31 -6.48 10.38
CA PRO A 26 -9.41 -5.02 10.43
C PRO A 26 -8.93 -4.40 11.76
N GLU A 27 -8.99 -5.14 12.87
CA GLU A 27 -8.45 -4.76 14.19
C GLU A 27 -6.92 -4.61 14.21
N SER A 28 -6.21 -5.17 13.22
CA SER A 28 -4.78 -4.90 13.03
C SER A 28 -4.50 -3.50 12.46
N GLN A 29 -5.51 -2.90 11.82
CA GLN A 29 -5.42 -1.59 11.16
C GLN A 29 -5.85 -0.43 12.06
N LEU A 30 -6.83 -0.69 12.93
CA LEU A 30 -7.43 0.28 13.84
C LEU A 30 -7.68 -0.39 15.20
N PRO A 31 -7.31 0.23 16.35
CA PRO A 31 -7.61 -0.31 17.66
C PRO A 31 -9.12 -0.23 17.96
N ASN A 32 -9.70 -1.32 18.48
CA ASN A 32 -11.12 -1.40 18.87
C ASN A 32 -12.12 -0.79 17.86
N PRO A 33 -12.07 -1.17 16.56
CA PRO A 33 -12.84 -0.49 15.55
C PRO A 33 -14.34 -0.77 15.72
N SER A 34 -15.18 0.25 15.51
CA SER A 34 -16.63 0.08 15.41
C SER A 34 -16.99 -0.84 14.22
N VAL A 35 -18.24 -1.33 14.17
CA VAL A 35 -18.71 -2.14 13.02
C VAL A 35 -18.57 -1.36 11.71
N ALA A 36 -18.95 -0.07 11.70
CA ALA A 36 -18.79 0.79 10.53
C ALA A 36 -17.31 0.95 10.13
N ALA A 37 -16.41 1.18 11.08
CA ALA A 37 -14.98 1.31 10.81
C ALA A 37 -14.38 0.01 10.22
N ARG A 38 -14.84 -1.16 10.68
CA ARG A 38 -14.46 -2.45 10.08
C ARG A 38 -14.88 -2.57 8.63
N LEU A 39 -16.09 -2.12 8.27
CA LEU A 39 -16.56 -2.13 6.89
C LEU A 39 -15.72 -1.21 5.99
N VAL A 40 -15.35 -0.03 6.49
CA VAL A 40 -14.45 0.89 5.76
C VAL A 40 -13.07 0.26 5.56
N ALA A 41 -12.50 -0.37 6.59
CA ALA A 41 -11.22 -1.07 6.47
C ALA A 41 -11.28 -2.20 5.42
N LYS A 42 -12.36 -3.00 5.41
CA LYS A 42 -12.57 -4.03 4.39
C LYS A 42 -12.67 -3.44 2.98
N ASN A 43 -13.35 -2.31 2.83
CA ASN A 43 -13.46 -1.62 1.54
C ASN A 43 -12.09 -1.13 1.05
N LEU A 44 -11.24 -0.60 1.94
CA LEU A 44 -9.85 -0.25 1.61
C LEU A 44 -9.04 -1.48 1.18
N GLY A 45 -9.23 -2.62 1.83
CA GLY A 45 -8.61 -3.88 1.40
C GLY A 45 -9.08 -4.33 0.00
N GLY A 46 -10.37 -4.18 -0.31
CA GLY A 46 -10.89 -4.40 -1.67
C GLY A 46 -10.29 -3.46 -2.71
N LEU A 47 -10.09 -2.18 -2.35
CA LEU A 47 -9.44 -1.19 -3.21
C LEU A 47 -7.98 -1.59 -3.52
N LEU A 48 -7.23 -2.08 -2.53
CA LEU A 48 -5.87 -2.62 -2.73
C LEU A 48 -5.86 -3.84 -3.68
N LEU A 49 -6.84 -4.73 -3.58
CA LEU A 49 -6.95 -5.84 -4.56
C LEU A 49 -7.24 -5.32 -5.97
N SER A 50 -8.00 -4.24 -6.11
CA SER A 50 -8.25 -3.59 -7.40
C SER A 50 -6.96 -3.04 -8.02
N THR A 51 -6.10 -2.37 -7.22
CA THR A 51 -4.79 -1.90 -7.72
C THR A 51 -3.86 -3.06 -8.09
N ASN A 52 -3.95 -4.20 -7.39
CA ASN A 52 -3.24 -5.42 -7.78
C ASN A 52 -3.72 -5.98 -9.12
N MET A 53 -5.04 -6.00 -9.37
CA MET A 53 -5.57 -6.41 -10.68
C MET A 53 -5.04 -5.50 -11.80
N MET A 54 -4.99 -4.19 -11.57
CA MET A 54 -4.35 -3.27 -12.52
C MET A 54 -2.88 -3.66 -12.76
N CYS A 55 -2.12 -3.91 -11.69
CA CYS A 55 -0.72 -4.33 -11.83
C CYS A 55 -0.55 -5.62 -12.64
N LEU A 56 -1.37 -6.65 -12.42
CA LEU A 56 -1.32 -7.90 -13.18
C LEU A 56 -1.61 -7.69 -14.67
N ILE A 57 -2.53 -6.79 -15.02
CA ILE A 57 -2.78 -6.39 -16.40
C ILE A 57 -1.53 -5.74 -17.01
N PHE A 58 -0.90 -4.79 -16.30
CA PHE A 58 0.29 -4.09 -16.79
C PHE A 58 1.56 -4.96 -16.84
N ILE A 59 1.64 -6.00 -16.02
CA ILE A 59 2.71 -7.01 -16.08
C ILE A 59 2.61 -7.82 -17.37
N THR A 60 1.40 -8.24 -17.76
CA THR A 60 1.19 -9.18 -18.88
C THR A 60 1.15 -8.51 -20.26
N ARG A 61 0.81 -7.23 -20.35
CA ARG A 61 0.78 -6.48 -21.62
C ARG A 61 2.12 -5.84 -22.01
N PRO A 62 2.36 -5.47 -23.27
CA PRO A 62 3.51 -4.64 -23.65
C PRO A 62 3.55 -3.31 -22.87
N PHE A 63 4.75 -2.89 -22.48
CA PHE A 63 4.93 -1.60 -21.79
C PHE A 63 4.80 -0.46 -22.80
N ASP A 64 4.01 0.55 -22.45
CA ASP A 64 3.58 1.64 -23.34
C ASP A 64 3.31 2.94 -22.56
N GLN A 65 2.77 3.96 -23.25
CA GLN A 65 2.43 5.23 -22.61
C GLN A 65 1.41 5.07 -21.47
N THR A 66 0.41 4.22 -21.63
CA THR A 66 -0.58 3.95 -20.58
C THR A 66 0.08 3.36 -19.34
N SER A 67 1.08 2.48 -19.51
CA SER A 67 1.85 1.91 -18.41
C SER A 67 2.51 3.00 -17.55
N ARG A 68 3.04 4.06 -18.18
CA ARG A 68 3.65 5.20 -17.49
C ARG A 68 2.64 6.05 -16.71
N LEU A 69 1.47 6.30 -17.31
CA LEU A 69 0.40 7.04 -16.65
C LEU A 69 -0.15 6.29 -15.43
N VAL A 70 -0.29 4.97 -15.54
CA VAL A 70 -0.69 4.13 -14.40
C VAL A 70 0.41 4.05 -13.36
N ALA A 71 1.69 4.00 -13.75
CA ALA A 71 2.80 4.12 -12.81
C ALA A 71 2.74 5.46 -12.05
N ALA A 72 2.47 6.58 -12.71
CA ALA A 72 2.30 7.87 -12.03
C ALA A 72 1.12 7.86 -11.04
N SER A 73 0.00 7.24 -11.41
CA SER A 73 -1.16 7.08 -10.52
C SER A 73 -0.82 6.21 -9.29
N LEU A 74 -0.11 5.10 -9.50
CA LEU A 74 0.34 4.23 -8.40
C LEU A 74 1.40 4.91 -7.54
N ALA A 75 2.28 5.75 -8.09
CA ALA A 75 3.18 6.58 -7.30
C ALA A 75 2.36 7.49 -6.36
N PHE A 76 1.37 8.22 -6.90
CA PHE A 76 0.50 9.05 -6.08
C PHE A 76 -0.22 8.27 -4.98
N TRP A 77 -0.69 7.04 -5.27
CA TRP A 77 -1.27 6.15 -4.25
C TRP A 77 -0.35 5.94 -3.04
N HIS A 78 0.96 5.76 -3.27
CA HIS A 78 1.91 5.46 -2.20
C HIS A 78 2.21 6.65 -1.28
N LEU A 79 1.79 7.88 -1.64
CA LEU A 79 1.88 9.03 -0.73
C LEU A 79 0.98 8.84 0.50
N TRP A 80 -0.17 8.18 0.36
CA TRP A 80 -1.14 7.99 1.46
C TRP A 80 -0.66 7.02 2.56
N PRO A 81 -0.16 5.81 2.27
CA PRO A 81 0.46 4.96 3.29
C PRO A 81 1.75 5.57 3.86
N CYS A 82 2.51 6.34 3.07
CA CYS A 82 3.64 7.13 3.60
C CYS A 82 3.16 8.16 4.64
N ASN A 83 2.15 8.96 4.31
CA ASN A 83 1.56 9.92 5.24
C ASN A 83 1.04 9.24 6.51
N ARG A 84 0.31 8.12 6.36
CA ARG A 84 -0.18 7.35 7.51
C ARG A 84 0.97 6.87 8.41
N ALA A 85 2.05 6.33 7.83
CA ALA A 85 3.19 5.89 8.62
C ALA A 85 3.95 7.05 9.27
N TYR A 86 4.11 8.17 8.56
CA TYR A 86 4.73 9.38 9.08
C TYR A 86 3.97 9.96 10.26
N VAL A 87 2.64 10.05 10.18
CA VAL A 87 1.79 10.49 11.30
C VAL A 87 1.95 9.56 12.50
N ARG A 88 2.00 8.23 12.29
CA ARG A 88 2.20 7.27 13.39
C ARG A 88 3.59 7.36 14.04
N LEU A 89 4.62 7.74 13.28
CA LEU A 89 5.97 7.97 13.80
C LEU A 89 6.08 9.28 14.59
N THR A 90 5.42 10.33 14.12
CA THR A 90 5.50 11.68 14.72
C THR A 90 4.47 11.92 15.80
N GLN A 91 3.36 11.18 15.79
CA GLN A 91 2.26 11.29 16.75
C GLN A 91 1.88 9.90 17.28
N PRO A 92 2.70 9.27 18.14
CA PRO A 92 2.45 7.91 18.65
C PRO A 92 1.09 7.74 19.34
N ALA A 93 0.53 8.82 19.89
CA ALA A 93 -0.80 8.83 20.52
C ALA A 93 -1.94 8.42 19.55
N VAL A 94 -1.77 8.64 18.24
CA VAL A 94 -2.77 8.29 17.20
C VAL A 94 -2.96 6.77 17.09
N ASP A 95 -1.92 6.00 17.40
CA ASP A 95 -1.99 4.55 17.28
C ASP A 95 -2.90 3.92 18.33
N GLY A 96 -3.16 4.60 19.46
CA GLY A 96 -4.02 4.10 20.54
C GLY A 96 -3.64 2.72 21.06
N LYS A 97 -2.42 2.25 20.74
CA LYS A 97 -1.92 0.92 21.08
C LYS A 97 -1.28 0.97 22.45
N THR A 98 -1.87 0.29 23.42
CA THR A 98 -1.20 -0.10 24.66
C THR A 98 -0.09 -1.10 24.36
N ASP A 99 0.99 -1.06 25.15
CA ASP A 99 2.11 -2.01 25.06
C ASP A 99 1.57 -3.45 25.01
N GLY A 100 1.83 -4.14 23.89
CA GLY A 100 1.41 -5.53 23.67
C GLY A 100 0.53 -5.81 22.43
N GLN A 101 -0.03 -4.80 21.77
CA GLN A 101 -0.73 -5.03 20.49
C GLN A 101 0.26 -5.32 19.35
N SER A 102 -0.01 -6.38 18.58
CA SER A 102 0.88 -6.86 17.51
C SER A 102 1.26 -5.72 16.56
N LYS A 103 2.56 -5.45 16.45
CA LYS A 103 3.10 -4.57 15.41
C LYS A 103 2.74 -5.19 14.06
N THR A 104 2.12 -4.42 13.18
CA THR A 104 2.08 -4.75 11.74
C THR A 104 3.52 -5.04 11.29
N LEU A 105 3.74 -6.05 10.44
CA LEU A 105 5.09 -6.52 10.03
C LEU A 105 6.06 -5.33 9.83
N GLY A 106 7.08 -5.22 10.70
CA GLY A 106 8.13 -4.20 10.63
C GLY A 106 7.85 -2.84 11.32
N GLY A 107 6.62 -2.55 11.75
CA GLY A 107 6.26 -1.28 12.41
C GLY A 107 6.22 -0.06 11.46
N PRO A 108 5.90 1.15 11.98
CA PRO A 108 5.68 2.33 11.14
C PRO A 108 6.89 2.77 10.29
N ALA A 109 8.12 2.62 10.80
CA ALA A 109 9.34 3.00 10.07
C ALA A 109 9.58 2.12 8.84
N VAL A 110 9.46 0.79 8.98
CA VAL A 110 9.61 -0.14 7.84
C VAL A 110 8.49 0.06 6.84
N HIS A 111 7.27 0.30 7.30
CA HIS A 111 6.13 0.62 6.43
C HIS A 111 6.41 1.88 5.60
N LEU A 112 6.87 2.97 6.23
CA LEU A 112 7.24 4.20 5.54
C LEU A 112 8.33 3.95 4.50
N GLY A 113 9.42 3.28 4.88
CA GLY A 113 10.53 2.97 3.95
C GLY A 113 10.06 2.16 2.75
N SER A 114 9.24 1.14 2.97
CA SER A 114 8.75 0.24 1.93
C SER A 114 7.85 0.97 0.91
N HIS A 115 6.93 1.81 1.38
CA HIS A 115 6.08 2.58 0.48
C HIS A 115 6.82 3.75 -0.19
N LEU A 116 7.84 4.33 0.46
CA LEU A 116 8.69 5.35 -0.16
C LEU A 116 9.53 4.75 -1.30
N CYS A 117 10.08 3.55 -1.11
CA CYS A 117 10.79 2.83 -2.17
C CYS A 117 9.87 2.57 -3.38
N LEU A 118 8.63 2.11 -3.14
CA LEU A 118 7.66 1.91 -4.23
C LEU A 118 7.23 3.22 -4.89
N PHE A 119 7.03 4.30 -4.12
CA PHE A 119 6.78 5.64 -4.65
C PHE A 119 7.87 6.05 -5.64
N LEU A 120 9.14 5.99 -5.22
CA LEU A 120 10.28 6.37 -6.04
C LEU A 120 10.41 5.47 -7.28
N ALA A 121 10.18 4.17 -7.13
CA ALA A 121 10.25 3.22 -8.23
C ALA A 121 9.18 3.48 -9.30
N PHE A 122 7.92 3.72 -8.89
CA PHE A 122 6.84 4.07 -9.82
C PHE A 122 7.02 5.46 -10.42
N ALA A 123 7.49 6.45 -9.65
CA ALA A 123 7.80 7.78 -10.15
C ALA A 123 8.90 7.73 -11.23
N GLY A 124 9.93 6.92 -11.04
CA GLY A 124 10.96 6.67 -12.05
C GLY A 124 10.38 6.06 -13.33
N VAL A 125 9.57 5.00 -13.20
CA VAL A 125 8.91 4.35 -14.34
C VAL A 125 7.99 5.29 -15.11
N ALA A 126 7.33 6.22 -14.43
CA ALA A 126 6.47 7.21 -15.06
C ALA A 126 7.21 8.16 -16.03
N THR A 127 8.54 8.26 -15.91
CA THR A 127 9.39 9.18 -16.71
C THR A 127 10.17 8.51 -17.85
N LEU A 128 10.12 7.18 -17.95
CA LEU A 128 10.72 6.40 -19.06
C LEU A 128 10.03 6.70 -20.39
#